data_AF-A0A949GEQ8-F1
#
_entry.id   AF-A0A949GEQ8-F1
#
_cell.length_a   1.000
_cell.length_b   1.000
_cell.length_c   1.000
_cell.angle_alpha   90.00
_cell.angle_beta   90.00
_cell.angle_gamma   90.00
#
_symmetry.space_group_name_H-M   'P 1'
#
loop_
_entity.id
_entity.type
_entity.pdbx_description
1 polymer ?
#
loop_
_entity_poly.entity_id
_entity_poly.type
_entity_poly.pdbx_seq_one_letter_code
_entity_poly.pdbx_strand_id
1 'polypeptide(L)' 'MAQPHELREKGLRLTPQRELVLNAVRELGHATPEDVAAKIHKTHPGINLSTVYRNLETLENVGLVLHTH' A
#
# COMPACT_ATOMS: atom_id res chain seq x y z
N MET A 1 -5.78 -6.21 24.11
CA MET A 1 -6.65 -5.41 23.22
C MET A 1 -5.96 -5.38 21.87
N ALA A 2 -6.60 -5.86 20.80
CA ALA A 2 -6.00 -5.78 19.47
C ALA A 2 -5.84 -4.30 19.10
N GLN A 3 -4.63 -3.86 18.73
CA GLN A 3 -4.42 -2.50 18.24
C GLN A 3 -5.36 -2.26 17.04
N PRO A 4 -6.02 -1.11 16.94
CA PRO A 4 -6.87 -0.84 15.79
C PRO A 4 -6.01 -0.81 14.53
N HIS A 5 -6.43 -1.56 13.50
CA HIS A 5 -5.72 -1.57 12.24
C HIS A 5 -6.02 -0.26 11.51
N GLU A 6 -5.01 0.53 11.21
CA GLU A 6 -5.11 1.86 10.60
C GLU A 6 -5.99 1.90 9.33
N LEU A 7 -5.88 0.88 8.45
CA LEU A 7 -6.80 0.75 7.31
C LEU A 7 -8.27 0.79 7.73
N ARG A 8 -8.63 0.09 8.81
CA ARG A 8 -10.00 0.07 9.35
C ARG A 8 -10.37 1.41 9.98
N GLU A 9 -9.44 2.07 10.67
CA GLU A 9 -9.65 3.42 11.22
C GLU A 9 -9.94 4.45 10.12
N LYS A 10 -9.31 4.26 8.96
CA LYS A 10 -9.55 5.05 7.74
C LYS A 10 -10.79 4.60 6.94
N GLY A 11 -11.61 3.69 7.47
CA GLY A 11 -12.82 3.18 6.81
C GLY A 11 -12.56 2.23 5.64
N LEU A 12 -11.32 1.80 5.42
CA LEU A 12 -10.98 0.83 4.38
C LEU A 12 -11.23 -0.60 4.86
N ARG A 13 -11.78 -1.43 3.97
CA ARG A 13 -11.79 -2.89 4.19
C ARG A 13 -10.36 -3.39 4.32
N LEU A 14 -10.10 -4.16 5.36
CA LEU A 14 -8.84 -4.87 5.56
C LEU A 14 -8.65 -5.92 4.46
N THR A 15 -7.59 -5.81 3.66
CA THR A 15 -7.21 -6.83 2.68
C THR A 15 -5.69 -7.01 2.70
N PRO A 16 -5.17 -8.24 2.48
CA PRO A 16 -3.74 -8.48 2.44
C PRO A 16 -3.01 -7.59 1.41
N GLN A 17 -3.64 -7.30 0.28
CA GLN A 17 -3.03 -6.47 -0.76
C GLN A 17 -2.84 -5.01 -0.33
N ARG A 18 -3.80 -4.45 0.43
CA ARG A 18 -3.67 -3.08 0.97
C ARG A 18 -2.55 -2.99 2.00
N GLU A 19 -2.47 -3.99 2.87
CA GLU A 19 -1.39 -4.08 3.86
C GLU A 19 -0.02 -4.21 3.19
N LEU A 20 0.10 -5.07 2.16
CA LEU A 20 1.34 -5.23 1.41
C LEU A 20 1.82 -3.91 0.78
N VAL A 21 0.90 -3.17 0.15
CA VAL A 21 1.23 -1.88 -0.48
C VAL A 21 1.58 -0.82 0.56
N LEU A 22 0.81 -0.70 1.64
CA LEU A 22 1.08 0.26 2.71
C LEU A 22 2.43 -0.01 3.40
N ASN A 23 2.74 -1.28 3.69
CA ASN A 23 4.01 -1.65 4.29
C ASN A 23 5.18 -1.39 3.35
N ALA A 24 5.05 -1.72 2.06
CA ALA A 24 6.09 -1.44 1.07
C ALA A 24 6.38 0.06 0.94
N VAL A 25 5.35 0.91 0.91
CA VAL A 25 5.53 2.37 0.91
C VAL A 25 6.27 2.84 2.16
N ARG A 26 5.91 2.35 3.35
CA ARG A 26 6.57 2.70 4.61
C ARG A 26 8.05 2.33 4.65
N GLU A 27 8.37 1.15 4.14
CA GLU A 27 9.74 0.66 4.10
C GLU A 27 10.61 1.41 3.09
N LEU A 28 10.02 1.86 1.98
CA LEU A 28 10.73 2.59 0.93
C LEU A 28 10.81 4.10 1.18
N GLY A 29 9.86 4.67 1.91
CA GLY A 29 9.75 6.10 2.12
C GLY A 29 9.24 6.82 0.87
N HIS A 30 10.13 7.47 0.11
CA HIS A 30 9.80 8.10 -1.16
C HIS A 30 10.15 7.15 -2.32
N ALA A 31 9.13 6.70 -3.05
CA ALA A 31 9.28 5.66 -4.05
C ALA A 31 8.26 5.81 -5.18
N THR A 32 8.63 5.32 -6.36
CA THR A 32 7.72 5.20 -7.49
C THR A 32 6.77 4.00 -7.29
N PRO A 33 5.61 3.97 -7.96
CA PRO A 33 4.76 2.77 -7.98
C PRO A 33 5.50 1.50 -8.43
N GLU A 34 6.45 1.63 -9.35
CA GLU A 34 7.30 0.55 -9.83
C GLU A 34 8.25 0.03 -8.75
N ASP A 35 8.83 0.91 -7.93
CA ASP A 35 9.65 0.51 -6.78
C ASP A 35 8.83 -0.27 -5.75
N VAL A 36 7.62 0.20 -5.46
CA VAL A 36 6.67 -0.47 -4.56
C VAL A 36 6.31 -1.85 -5.11
N ALA A 37 6.01 -1.96 -6.40
CA ALA A 37 5.73 -3.23 -7.05
C ALA A 37 6.93 -4.18 -7.00
N ALA A 38 8.12 -3.70 -7.34
CA ALA A 38 9.36 -4.49 -7.30
C ALA A 38 9.67 -4.99 -5.88
N LYS A 39 9.43 -4.16 -4.86
CA LYS A 39 9.60 -4.55 -3.45
C LYS A 39 8.63 -5.67 -3.04
N ILE A 40 7.35 -5.53 -3.37
CA ILE A 40 6.33 -6.55 -3.03
C ILE A 40 6.59 -7.85 -3.80
N HIS A 41 6.99 -7.76 -5.07
CA HIS A 41 7.21 -8.92 -5.94
C HIS A 41 8.29 -9.88 -5.40
N LYS A 42 9.23 -9.40 -4.59
CA LYS A 42 10.24 -10.23 -3.91
C LYS A 42 9.62 -11.29 -2.99
N THR A 43 8.44 -11.04 -2.45
CA THR A 43 7.73 -11.96 -1.54
C THR A 43 6.40 -12.45 -2.11
N HIS A 44 5.78 -11.67 -3.00
CA HIS A 44 4.49 -11.96 -3.61
C HIS A 44 4.57 -11.79 -5.14
N PRO A 45 5.17 -12.73 -5.86
CA PRO A 45 5.43 -12.60 -7.31
C PRO A 45 4.14 -12.53 -8.16
N GLY A 46 3.00 -12.95 -7.62
CA GLY A 46 1.71 -12.86 -8.31
C GLY A 46 1.07 -11.46 -8.32
N ILE A 47 1.68 -10.46 -7.66
CA ILE A 47 1.08 -9.11 -7.65
C ILE A 47 1.26 -8.42 -9.00
N ASN A 48 0.17 -7.86 -9.52
CA ASN A 48 0.19 -7.07 -10.75
C ASN A 48 0.42 -5.59 -10.43
N LEU A 49 1.15 -4.88 -11.29
CA LEU A 49 1.39 -3.44 -11.16
C LEU A 49 0.08 -2.64 -11.05
N SER A 50 -0.97 -2.99 -11.80
CA SER A 50 -2.30 -2.35 -11.68
C SER A 50 -2.93 -2.49 -10.30
N THR A 51 -2.62 -3.57 -9.56
CA THR A 51 -3.05 -3.74 -8.18
C THR A 51 -2.31 -2.79 -7.26
N VAL A 52 -1.02 -2.53 -7.52
CA VAL A 52 -0.25 -1.54 -6.76
C VAL A 52 -0.83 -0.14 -6.98
N TYR A 53 -1.03 0.28 -8.23
CA TYR A 53 -1.64 1.58 -8.55
C TYR A 53 -3.00 1.80 -7.87
N ARG A 54 -3.95 0.85 -8.00
CA ARG A 54 -5.29 0.97 -7.38
C ARG A 54 -5.22 1.09 -5.85
N ASN A 55 -4.28 0.40 -5.22
CA ASN A 55 -4.11 0.48 -3.77
C ASN A 55 -3.43 1.79 -3.36
N LEU A 56 -2.43 2.28 -4.10
CA LEU A 56 -1.82 3.58 -3.85
C LEU A 56 -2.87 4.70 -3.93
N GLU A 57 -3.71 4.71 -4.97
CA GLU A 57 -4.83 5.65 -5.11
C GLU A 57 -5.81 5.53 -3.92
N THR A 58 -6.18 4.31 -3.53
CA THR A 58 -7.06 4.09 -2.37
C THR A 58 -6.45 4.64 -1.07
N LEU A 59 -5.16 4.42 -0.86
CA LEU A 59 -4.45 4.85 0.36
C LEU A 59 -4.24 6.37 0.37
N GLU A 60 -3.99 6.96 -0.79
CA GLU A 60 -3.92 8.42 -0.98
C GLU A 60 -5.25 9.09 -0.65
N ASN A 61 -6.37 8.54 -1.14
CA ASN A 61 -7.71 9.06 -0.88
C ASN A 61 -8.09 9.13 0.61
N VAL A 62 -7.42 8.34 1.47
CA VAL A 62 -7.61 8.37 2.93
C VAL A 62 -6.46 9.03 3.70
N GLY A 63 -5.49 9.59 2.98
CA GLY A 63 -4.33 10.29 3.53
C GLY A 63 -3.32 9.39 4.24
N LEU A 64 -3.19 8.14 3.82
CA LEU A 64 -2.16 7.21 4.32
C LEU A 64 -0.89 7.22 3.45
N VAL A 65 -1.01 7.65 2.21
CA VAL A 65 0.09 7.87 1.27
C VAL A 65 -0.06 9.27 0.71
N LEU A 66 1.06 9.92 0.42
CA LEU A 66 1.09 11.23 -0.23
C LEU A 66 1.73 11.07 -1.61
N HIS A 67 1.11 11.64 -2.62
CA HIS A 67 1.73 11.82 -3.92
C HIS A 67 2.42 13.19 -3.97
N THR A 68 3.67 13.21 -4.41
CA THR A 68 4.40 14.45 -4.71
C THR A 68 5.08 14.30 -6.07
N HIS A 69 5.07 15.38 -6.84
CA HIS A 69 5.73 15.49 -8.15
C HIS A 69 7.21 15.84 -8.00
#